data_AF-A0A2P8E0Q3-F1
#
_entry.id   AF-A0A2P8E0Q3-F1
#
_cell.length_a   1.000
_cell.length_b   1.000
_cell.length_c   1.000
_cell.angle_alpha   90.00
_cell.angle_beta   90.00
_cell.angle_gamma   90.00
#
_symmetry.space_group_name_H-M   'P 1'
#
loop_
_entity.id
_entity.type
_entity.pdbx_description
1 polymer ?
#
loop_
_entity_poly.entity_id
_entity_poly.type
_entity_poly.pdbx_seq_one_letter_code
_entity_poly.pdbx_strand_id
1 'polypeptide(L)'
;MKTFKIPIQRLSPCGTIVNIEAVANLVLPKVVKFDYWHGKNLIGFILCEVGEMGIFEATDILIDEYFKSEEFKAFRKEAGKWN
;
A
#
# COMPACT_ATOMS: atom_id res chain seq x y z
N MET A 1 -12.74 -9.18 -14.69
CA MET A 1 -12.89 -7.92 -13.93
C MET A 1 -11.83 -6.95 -14.39
N LYS A 2 -12.13 -5.65 -14.50
CA LYS A 2 -11.09 -4.64 -14.76
C LYS A 2 -10.33 -4.40 -13.46
N THR A 3 -9.01 -4.48 -13.54
CA THR A 3 -8.10 -4.21 -12.44
C THR A 3 -7.31 -2.96 -12.77
N PHE A 4 -7.20 -2.04 -11.82
CA PHE A 4 -6.43 -0.81 -12.00
C PHE A 4 -5.21 -0.85 -11.09
N LYS A 5 -4.03 -0.59 -11.66
CA LYS A 5 -2.78 -0.47 -10.93
C LYS A 5 -2.48 1.01 -10.72
N ILE A 6 -2.32 1.40 -9.47
CA ILE A 6 -2.10 2.77 -9.05
C ILE A 6 -0.76 2.79 -8.30
N PRO A 7 0.31 3.35 -8.90
CA PRO A 7 1.57 3.52 -8.20
C PRO A 7 1.43 4.63 -7.17
N ILE A 8 1.90 4.36 -5.95
CA ILE A 8 1.89 5.28 -4.82
C ILE A 8 3.34 5.44 -4.37
N GLN A 9 3.81 6.69 -4.29
CA GLN A 9 5.11 7.00 -3.72
C GLN A 9 4.91 7.61 -2.33
N ARG A 10 5.69 7.11 -1.36
CA ARG A 10 5.68 7.60 0.02
C ARG A 10 7.09 7.73 0.56
N LEU A 11 7.32 8.78 1.33
CA LEU A 11 8.56 8.97 2.07
C LEU A 11 8.45 8.19 3.38
N SER A 12 9.30 7.18 3.55
CA SER A 12 9.38 6.47 4.82
C SER A 12 9.99 7.36 5.92
N PRO A 13 9.77 7.05 7.22
CA PRO A 13 10.32 7.84 8.34
C PRO A 13 11.85 8.00 8.35
N CYS A 14 12.58 7.17 7.61
CA CYS A 14 14.03 7.27 7.46
C CYS A 14 14.51 8.05 6.23
N GLY A 15 13.60 8.74 5.53
CA GLY A 15 13.94 9.57 4.37
C GLY A 15 14.11 8.80 3.06
N THR A 16 13.77 7.51 3.02
CA THR A 16 13.82 6.72 1.79
C THR A 16 12.47 6.76 1.07
N ILE A 17 12.47 7.02 -0.24
CA ILE A 17 11.28 6.92 -1.08
C ILE A 17 10.94 5.44 -1.31
N VAL A 18 9.71 5.07 -0.99
CA VAL A 18 9.18 3.71 -1.15
C VAL A 18 8.06 3.73 -2.18
N ASN A 19 8.11 2.80 -3.12
CA ASN A 19 7.06 2.60 -4.13
C ASN A 19 6.11 1.50 -3.67
N ILE A 20 4.85 1.87 -3.47
CA ILE A 20 3.74 0.98 -3.13
C ILE A 20 2.84 0.85 -4.36
N GLU A 21 2.45 -0.38 -4.72
CA GLU A 21 1.48 -0.63 -5.77
C GLU A 21 0.11 -0.86 -5.14
N ALA A 22 -0.88 -0.02 -5.46
CA ALA A 22 -2.27 -0.25 -5.11
C ALA A 22 -3.00 -0.88 -6.29
N VAL A 23 -3.71 -1.97 -6.03
CA VAL A 23 -4.47 -2.74 -7.03
C VAL A 23 -5.95 -2.65 -6.68
N ALA A 24 -6.71 -1.94 -7.51
CA ALA A 24 -8.14 -1.74 -7.30
C ALA A 24 -8.97 -2.77 -8.07
N ASN A 25 -9.85 -3.47 -7.35
CA ASN A 25 -10.75 -4.50 -7.88
C ASN A 25 -12.19 -4.23 -7.43
N LEU A 26 -13.14 -4.15 -8.37
CA LEU A 26 -14.57 -4.04 -8.05
C LEU A 26 -15.08 -5.41 -7.56
N VAL A 27 -15.43 -5.53 -6.28
CA VAL A 27 -15.80 -6.81 -5.65
C VAL A 27 -17.31 -6.98 -5.47
N LEU A 28 -18.05 -5.89 -5.33
CA LEU A 28 -19.52 -5.83 -5.34
C LEU A 28 -19.99 -4.62 -6.14
N PRO A 29 -21.28 -4.53 -6.52
CA PRO A 29 -21.82 -3.30 -7.05
C PRO A 29 -21.51 -2.14 -6.11
N LYS A 30 -20.78 -1.13 -6.61
CA LYS A 30 -20.30 0.05 -5.87
C LYS A 30 -19.27 -0.20 -4.77
N VAL A 31 -18.70 -1.40 -4.60
CA VAL A 31 -17.62 -1.63 -3.61
C VAL A 31 -16.33 -2.02 -4.31
N VAL A 32 -15.26 -1.30 -4.01
CA VAL A 32 -13.91 -1.53 -4.53
C VAL A 32 -13.01 -1.99 -3.39
N LYS A 33 -12.21 -3.02 -3.67
CA LYS A 33 -11.11 -3.46 -2.82
C LYS A 33 -9.81 -2.92 -3.39
N PHE A 34 -9.05 -2.21 -2.56
CA PHE A 34 -7.69 -1.77 -2.85
C PHE A 34 -6.71 -2.67 -2.10
N ASP A 35 -5.94 -3.48 -2.82
CA ASP A 35 -4.84 -4.26 -2.25
C ASP A 35 -3.52 -3.49 -2.41
N TYR A 36 -2.77 -3.31 -1.32
CA TYR A 36 -1.53 -2.52 -1.31
C TYR A 36 -0.32 -3.44 -1.21
N TRP A 37 0.65 -3.25 -2.09
CA TRP A 37 1.80 -4.13 -2.24
C TRP A 37 3.12 -3.36 -2.18
N HIS A 38 4.11 -3.92 -1.50
CA HIS A 38 5.49 -3.50 -1.61
C HIS A 38 6.30 -4.62 -2.27
N GLY A 39 6.58 -4.48 -3.56
CA GLY A 39 7.16 -5.55 -4.37
C GLY A 39 6.23 -6.77 -4.43
N LYS A 40 6.66 -7.91 -3.88
CA LYS A 40 5.86 -9.15 -3.81
C LYS A 40 5.06 -9.30 -2.51
N ASN A 41 5.23 -8.38 -1.57
CA ASN A 41 4.63 -8.48 -0.23
C ASN A 41 3.32 -7.70 -0.18
N LEU A 42 2.23 -8.37 0.24
CA LEU A 42 0.96 -7.72 0.53
C LEU A 42 1.09 -6.98 1.86
N ILE A 43 0.89 -5.67 1.84
CA ILE A 43 0.86 -4.82 3.03
C ILE A 43 -0.48 -4.96 3.74
N GLY A 44 -1.56 -4.94 2.96
CA GLY A 44 -2.93 -4.99 3.46
C GLY A 44 -3.92 -4.57 2.39
N PHE A 45 -5.18 -4.39 2.80
CA PHE A 45 -6.24 -3.97 1.89
C PHE A 45 -7.23 -3.02 2.56
N ILE A 46 -7.90 -2.22 1.73
CA ILE A 46 -9.01 -1.36 2.14
C ILE A 46 -10.22 -1.68 1.26
N LEU A 47 -11.39 -1.79 1.88
CA LEU A 47 -12.67 -1.89 1.20
C LEU A 47 -13.38 -0.55 1.33
N CYS A 48 -13.83 0.03 0.21
CA CYS A 48 -14.60 1.27 0.24
C CYS A 48 -15.66 1.29 -0.87
N GLU A 49 -16.65 2.17 -0.70
CA GLU A 49 -17.60 2.44 -1.77
C GLU A 49 -16.96 3.29 -2.89
N VAL A 50 -17.47 3.14 -4.12
CA VAL A 50 -17.02 3.93 -5.27
C VAL A 50 -17.37 5.40 -5.02
N GLY A 51 -16.35 6.26 -5.07
CA GLY A 51 -16.50 7.71 -4.84
C GLY A 51 -16.26 8.14 -3.40
N GLU A 52 -16.04 7.19 -2.47
CA GLU A 52 -15.74 7.50 -1.07
C GLU A 52 -14.34 8.09 -0.94
N MET A 53 -14.24 9.31 -0.38
CA MET A 53 -12.96 10.02 -0.24
C MET A 53 -12.15 9.55 0.98
N GLY A 54 -12.78 8.88 1.95
CA GLY A 54 -12.09 8.32 3.13
C GLY A 54 -11.00 7.30 2.79
N ILE A 55 -10.95 6.80 1.55
CA ILE A 55 -9.89 5.92 1.07
C ILE A 55 -8.48 6.55 1.18
N PHE A 56 -8.36 7.87 1.06
CA PHE A 56 -7.05 8.55 1.15
C PHE A 56 -6.49 8.47 2.56
N GLU A 57 -7.28 8.83 3.57
CA GLU A 57 -6.87 8.76 4.98
C GLU A 57 -6.58 7.32 5.41
N ALA A 58 -7.44 6.37 5.02
CA ALA A 58 -7.22 4.96 5.30
C ALA A 58 -5.93 4.44 4.63
N THR A 59 -5.60 4.92 3.42
CA THR A 59 -4.34 4.59 2.73
C THR A 59 -3.14 5.08 3.51
N ASP A 60 -3.18 6.34 3.99
CA ASP A 60 -2.06 6.91 4.73
C ASP A 60 -1.84 6.19 6.06
N ILE A 61 -2.92 5.88 6.80
CA ILE A 61 -2.85 5.08 8.03
C ILE A 61 -2.23 3.70 7.76
N LEU A 62 -2.70 3.00 6.72
CA LEU A 62 -2.20 1.67 6.38
C LEU A 62 -0.70 1.68 6.08
N ILE A 63 -0.22 2.67 5.31
CA ILE A 63 1.19 2.77 4.94
C ILE A 63 2.05 3.17 6.15
N ASP A 64 1.56 4.05 7.02
CA ASP A 64 2.27 4.45 8.23
C ASP A 64 2.44 3.29 9.21
N GLU A 65 1.40 2.46 9.38
CA GLU A 65 1.49 1.24 10.20
C GLU A 65 2.44 0.22 9.58
N TYR A 66 2.44 0.07 8.26
CA TYR A 66 3.42 -0.77 7.56
C TYR A 66 4.85 -0.33 7.82
N PHE A 67 5.15 0.97 7.80
CA PHE A 67 6.50 1.46 8.07
C PHE A 67 6.98 1.22 9.51
N LYS A 68 6.06 0.97 10.46
CA LYS A 68 6.37 0.60 11.85
C LYS A 68 6.58 -0.91 12.02
N SER A 69 6.15 -1.72 11.05
CA SER A 69 6.10 -3.18 11.13
C SER A 69 7.49 -3.85 11.07
N GLU A 70 7.59 -5.08 11.58
CA GLU A 70 8.84 -5.85 11.53
C GLU A 70 9.17 -6.30 10.10
N GLU A 71 8.16 -6.53 9.26
CA GLU A 71 8.30 -6.87 7.85
C GLU A 71 9.03 -5.76 7.09
N PHE A 72 8.65 -4.49 7.30
CA PHE A 72 9.35 -3.37 6.67
C PHE A 72 10.78 -3.22 7.20
N LYS A 73 10.99 -3.41 8.51
CA LYS A 73 12.34 -3.40 9.10
C LYS A 73 13.23 -4.51 8.51
N ALA A 74 12.69 -5.70 8.31
CA ALA A 74 13.39 -6.83 7.70
C ALA A 74 13.74 -6.53 6.23
N PHE A 75 12.78 -6.03 5.46
CA PHE A 75 13.00 -5.60 4.07
C PHE A 75 14.13 -4.57 3.98
N ARG A 76 14.14 -3.55 4.85
CA ARG A 76 15.20 -2.54 4.85
C ARG A 76 16.57 -3.13 5.21
N LYS A 77 16.63 -4.09 6.14
CA LYS A 77 17.90 -4.78 6.47
C LYS A 77 18.46 -5.56 5.28
N GLU A 78 17.61 -6.13 4.45
CA GLU A 78 18.04 -6.81 3.22
C GLU A 78 18.49 -5.82 2.15
N ALA A 79 17.72 -4.75 1.92
CA ALA A 79 18.08 -3.69 0.98
C ALA A 79 19.39 -2.98 1.36
N GLY A 80 19.63 -2.75 2.65
CA GLY A 80 20.86 -2.14 3.17
C GLY A 80 22.09 -3.03 3.12
N LYS A 81 21.95 -4.35 2.84
CA LYS A 81 23.10 -5.26 2.62
C LYS A 81 23.60 -5.26 1.17
N TRP A 82 22.83 -4.67 0.25
CA TRP A 82 23.18 -4.57 -1.17
C TRP A 82 23.85 -3.25 -1.53
N ASN A 83 24.08 -2.37 -0.56
CA ASN A 83 24.85 -1.13 -0.68
C ASN A 83 26.22 -1.25 -0.01
#